data_AF-A0A2W7B2G9-F1
#
_entry.id   AF-A0A2W7B2G9-F1
#
_cell.length_a   1.000
_cell.length_b   1.000
_cell.length_c   1.000
_cell.angle_alpha   90.00
_cell.angle_beta   90.00
_cell.angle_gamma   90.00
#
_symmetry.space_group_name_H-M   'P 1'
#
loop_
_entity.id
_entity.type
_entity.pdbx_description
1 polymer ?
#
loop_
_entity_poly.entity_id
_entity_poly.type
_entity_poly.pdbx_seq_one_letter_code
_entity_poly.pdbx_strand_id
1 'polypeptide(L)'
;MTLQEIERQFLTLSPSDRTAIFQQLTRSLKISGKGITKTKGVCGGEACIAGTRITVWLLVEAQQIGITEAQILQDYPHITAADLVNAWSYAEAYPEEIAACIRANNEAA
;
A
#
# COMPACT_ATOMS: atom_id res chain seq x y z
N MET A 1 21.60 17.03 -12.25
CA MET A 1 20.29 16.70 -12.85
C MET A 1 19.22 16.98 -11.82
N THR A 2 18.12 17.65 -12.18
CA THR A 2 17.00 17.91 -11.26
C THR A 2 15.96 16.78 -11.36
N LEU A 3 15.07 16.66 -10.36
CA LEU A 3 13.98 15.66 -10.39
C LEU A 3 13.05 15.88 -11.59
N GLN A 4 12.70 17.13 -11.89
CA GLN A 4 11.89 17.50 -13.05
C GLN A 4 12.55 17.07 -14.38
N GLU A 5 13.88 17.20 -14.48
CA GLU A 5 14.61 16.76 -15.67
C GLU A 5 14.58 15.22 -15.81
N ILE A 6 14.68 14.50 -14.69
CA ILE A 6 14.56 13.03 -14.66
C ILE A 6 13.17 12.58 -15.10
N GLU A 7 12.10 13.18 -14.56
CA GLU A 7 10.72 12.83 -14.91
C GLU A 7 10.44 13.04 -16.40
N ARG A 8 10.88 14.18 -16.95
CA ARG A 8 10.73 14.48 -18.37
C ARG A 8 11.41 13.42 -19.24
N GLN A 9 12.63 13.03 -18.89
CA GLN A 9 13.37 12.00 -19.60
C GLN A 9 12.68 10.64 -19.48
N PHE A 10 12.21 10.28 -18.29
CA PHE A 10 11.49 9.02 -18.05
C PHE A 10 10.21 8.91 -18.90
N LEU A 11 9.46 10.01 -19.06
CA LEU A 11 8.25 10.04 -19.87
C LEU A 11 8.51 9.94 -21.38
N THR A 12 9.74 10.18 -21.86
CA THR A 12 10.11 10.02 -23.27
C THR A 12 10.53 8.61 -23.66
N LEU A 13 10.80 7.74 -22.68
CA LEU A 13 11.21 6.35 -22.91
C LEU A 13 10.05 5.47 -23.41
N SER A 14 10.38 4.37 -24.06
CA SER A 14 9.39 3.35 -24.41
C SER A 14 8.82 2.68 -23.14
N PRO A 15 7.59 2.11 -23.19
CA PRO A 15 7.03 1.40 -22.03
C PRO A 15 7.92 0.25 -21.52
N SER A 16 8.64 -0.42 -22.42
CA SER A 16 9.56 -1.51 -22.05
C SER A 16 10.78 -0.99 -21.29
N ASP A 17 11.37 0.13 -21.73
CA ASP A 17 12.50 0.75 -21.06
C ASP A 17 12.11 1.29 -19.68
N ARG A 18 10.93 1.92 -19.57
CA ARG A 18 10.39 2.37 -18.27
C ARG A 18 10.22 1.21 -17.31
N THR A 19 9.73 0.07 -17.80
CA THR A 19 9.58 -1.15 -17.00
C THR A 19 10.93 -1.70 -16.54
N ALA A 20 11.94 -1.73 -17.42
CA ALA A 20 13.28 -2.20 -17.07
C ALA A 20 13.94 -1.30 -16.00
N ILE A 21 13.84 0.02 -16.15
CA ILE A 21 14.33 0.99 -15.15
C ILE A 21 13.60 0.81 -13.82
N PHE A 22 12.28 0.69 -13.85
CA PHE A 22 11.48 0.46 -12.65
C PHE A 22 11.91 -0.83 -11.94
N GLN A 23 12.06 -1.94 -12.66
CA GLN A 23 12.56 -3.19 -12.08
C GLN A 23 13.96 -3.04 -11.46
N GLN A 24 14.86 -2.32 -12.12
CA GLN A 24 16.20 -2.08 -11.60
C GLN A 24 16.18 -1.22 -10.34
N LEU A 25 15.36 -0.16 -10.30
CA LEU A 25 15.18 0.68 -9.12
C LEU A 25 14.58 -0.11 -7.96
N THR A 26 13.52 -0.88 -8.21
CA THR A 26 12.90 -1.79 -7.24
C THR A 26 13.92 -2.74 -6.63
N ARG A 27 14.79 -3.34 -7.45
CA ARG A 27 15.87 -4.22 -6.99
C ARG A 27 16.93 -3.47 -6.18
N SER A 28 17.37 -2.31 -6.65
CA SER A 28 18.43 -1.50 -6.03
C SER A 28 18.00 -0.94 -4.67
N LEU A 29 16.79 -0.42 -4.60
CA LEU A 29 16.19 0.17 -3.40
C LEU A 29 15.58 -0.89 -2.46
N LYS A 30 15.60 -2.17 -2.85
CA LYS A 30 14.93 -3.28 -2.15
C LYS A 30 13.46 -2.98 -1.85
N ILE A 31 12.80 -2.30 -2.79
CA ILE A 31 11.37 -2.00 -2.71
C ILE A 31 10.66 -3.31 -3.09
N SER A 32 10.45 -4.18 -2.12
CA SER A 32 9.61 -5.38 -2.30
C SER A 32 8.38 -5.22 -1.42
N GLY A 33 7.23 -5.06 -2.06
CA GLY A 33 5.95 -4.99 -1.38
C GLY A 33 5.43 -6.39 -1.05
N LYS A 34 4.97 -6.58 0.18
CA LYS A 34 4.16 -7.72 0.59
C LYS A 34 2.79 -7.62 -0.10
N GLY A 35 2.26 -8.74 -0.57
CA GLY A 35 0.90 -8.79 -1.14
C GLY A 35 -0.19 -8.58 -0.08
N ILE A 36 -1.45 -8.60 -0.49
CA ILE A 36 -2.60 -8.61 0.43
C ILE A 36 -3.14 -10.04 0.55
N THR A 37 -3.37 -10.49 1.79
CA THR A 37 -3.86 -11.84 2.08
C THR A 37 -5.05 -11.81 3.04
N LYS A 38 -5.99 -12.74 2.84
CA LYS A 38 -7.12 -13.00 3.74
C LYS A 38 -6.93 -14.37 4.37
N THR A 39 -6.57 -14.39 5.65
CA THR A 39 -6.29 -15.65 6.37
C THR A 39 -7.34 -15.87 7.45
N LYS A 40 -8.08 -16.99 7.35
CA LYS A 40 -9.10 -17.35 8.35
C LYS A 40 -8.48 -17.37 9.76
N GLY A 41 -9.09 -16.65 10.71
CA GLY A 41 -8.61 -16.53 12.09
C GLY A 41 -7.58 -15.43 12.34
N VAL A 42 -7.08 -14.75 11.30
CA VAL A 42 -6.29 -13.51 11.43
C VAL A 42 -7.22 -12.34 11.16
N CYS A 43 -7.39 -11.43 12.14
CA CYS A 43 -8.30 -10.29 12.05
C CYS A 43 -9.66 -10.66 11.44
N GLY A 44 -10.30 -11.73 11.94
CA GLY A 44 -11.61 -12.17 11.43
C GLY A 44 -11.63 -12.70 9.98
N GLY A 45 -10.49 -12.83 9.31
CA GLY A 45 -10.40 -13.17 7.88
C GLY A 45 -10.36 -11.95 6.96
N GLU A 46 -10.18 -10.75 7.51
CA GLU A 46 -10.08 -9.50 6.77
C GLU A 46 -8.78 -9.41 5.95
N ALA A 47 -8.80 -8.55 4.93
CA ALA A 47 -7.65 -8.27 4.09
C ALA A 47 -6.53 -7.61 4.91
N CYS A 48 -5.38 -8.26 4.99
CA CYS A 48 -4.19 -7.77 5.69
C CYS A 48 -2.99 -7.70 4.76
N ILE A 49 -2.04 -6.79 5.04
CA ILE A 49 -0.70 -6.89 4.47
C ILE A 49 -0.12 -8.26 4.82
N ALA A 50 0.38 -8.99 3.82
CA ALA A 50 0.78 -10.39 3.97
C ALA A 50 1.81 -10.56 5.10
N GLY A 51 1.57 -11.53 5.98
CA GLY A 51 2.45 -11.79 7.12
C GLY A 51 2.39 -10.75 8.24
N THR A 52 1.38 -9.87 8.25
CA THR A 52 1.12 -8.93 9.35
C THR A 52 -0.32 -9.06 9.83
N ARG A 53 -0.65 -8.32 10.90
CA ARG A 53 -2.03 -8.10 11.37
C ARG A 53 -2.51 -6.66 11.09
N ILE A 54 -1.91 -6.00 10.11
CA ILE A 54 -2.27 -4.65 9.69
C ILE A 54 -3.30 -4.79 8.57
N THR A 55 -4.56 -4.50 8.91
CA THR A 55 -5.69 -4.63 7.99
C THR A 55 -5.71 -3.47 7.00
N VAL A 56 -6.19 -3.72 5.77
CA VAL A 56 -6.31 -2.67 4.75
C VAL A 56 -7.31 -1.61 5.20
N TRP A 57 -8.42 -2.01 5.83
CA TRP A 57 -9.44 -1.07 6.31
C TRP A 57 -8.90 -0.11 7.37
N LEU A 58 -8.02 -0.58 8.27
CA LEU A 58 -7.38 0.25 9.30
C LEU A 58 -6.54 1.35 8.67
N LEU A 59 -5.78 1.00 7.63
CA LEU A 59 -4.95 1.96 6.92
C LEU A 59 -5.81 3.01 6.19
N VAL A 60 -6.90 2.58 5.57
CA VAL A 60 -7.84 3.48 4.88
C VAL A 60 -8.52 4.43 5.87
N GLU A 61 -9.00 3.92 7.00
CA GLU A 61 -9.59 4.76 8.05
C GLU A 61 -8.57 5.74 8.64
N ALA A 62 -7.34 5.31 8.90
CA ALA A 62 -6.26 6.19 9.35
C ALA A 62 -6.02 7.34 8.37
N GLN A 63 -6.01 7.08 7.07
CA GLN A 63 -5.91 8.12 6.05
C GLN A 63 -7.13 9.06 6.06
N GLN A 64 -8.35 8.53 6.22
CA GLN A 64 -9.58 9.33 6.28
C GLN A 64 -9.60 10.30 7.47
N ILE A 65 -9.01 9.92 8.61
CA ILE A 65 -8.88 10.79 9.78
C ILE A 65 -7.62 11.68 9.74
N GLY A 66 -6.87 11.67 8.63
CA GLY A 66 -5.76 12.59 8.37
C GLY A 66 -4.37 12.08 8.76
N ILE A 67 -4.19 10.79 9.06
CA ILE A 67 -2.86 10.21 9.26
C ILE A 67 -2.14 10.07 7.91
N THR A 68 -0.92 10.61 7.84
CA THR A 68 -0.10 10.59 6.63
C THR A 68 0.62 9.24 6.44
N GLU A 69 0.96 8.88 5.21
CA GLU A 69 1.74 7.66 4.93
C GLU A 69 3.09 7.65 5.68
N ALA A 70 3.73 8.81 5.82
CA ALA A 70 4.97 8.93 6.58
C ALA A 70 4.78 8.56 8.07
N GLN A 71 3.66 8.97 8.67
CA GLN A 71 3.30 8.58 10.03
C GLN A 71 2.95 7.10 10.12
N ILE A 72 2.18 6.56 9.17
CA ILE A 72 1.87 5.13 9.09
C ILE A 72 3.16 4.28 9.03
N LEU A 73 4.12 4.68 8.20
CA LEU A 73 5.42 3.99 8.08
C LEU A 73 6.29 4.15 9.33
N GLN A 74 6.13 5.25 10.06
CA GLN A 74 6.79 5.46 11.35
C GLN A 74 6.18 4.57 12.44
N ASP A 75 4.86 4.44 12.49
CA ASP A 75 4.12 3.63 13.46
C ASP A 75 4.28 2.12 13.19
N TYR A 76 4.38 1.75 11.91
CA TYR A 76 4.58 0.38 11.44
C TYR A 76 5.91 0.23 10.68
N PRO A 77 7.08 0.26 11.37
CA PRO A 77 8.39 0.26 10.72
C PRO A 77 8.75 -1.05 10.00
N HIS A 78 7.88 -2.06 10.09
CA HIS A 78 8.05 -3.38 9.46
C HIS A 78 7.23 -3.54 8.18
N ILE A 79 6.50 -2.52 7.76
CA ILE A 79 5.89 -2.43 6.43
C ILE A 79 6.62 -1.38 5.59
N THR A 80 6.54 -1.53 4.27
CA THR A 80 7.20 -0.65 3.31
C THR A 80 6.21 0.26 2.58
N ALA A 81 6.70 1.31 1.92
CA ALA A 81 5.86 2.11 1.03
C ALA A 81 5.20 1.27 -0.08
N ALA A 82 5.85 0.22 -0.56
CA ALA A 82 5.25 -0.69 -1.53
C ALA A 82 4.11 -1.53 -0.92
N ASP A 83 4.15 -1.83 0.38
CA ASP A 83 3.04 -2.48 1.08
C ASP A 83 1.82 -1.57 1.13
N LEU A 84 2.02 -0.27 1.36
CA LEU A 84 0.95 0.73 1.32
C LEU A 84 0.34 0.85 -0.07
N VAL A 85 1.16 0.93 -1.12
CA VAL A 85 0.67 0.93 -2.52
C VAL A 85 -0.21 -0.30 -2.77
N ASN A 86 0.21 -1.49 -2.36
CA ASN A 86 -0.59 -2.70 -2.50
C ASN A 86 -1.90 -2.65 -1.70
N ALA A 87 -1.87 -2.08 -0.49
CA ALA A 87 -3.08 -1.89 0.34
C ALA A 87 -4.07 -0.93 -0.32
N TRP A 88 -3.60 0.20 -0.87
CA TRP A 88 -4.44 1.16 -1.57
C TRP A 88 -5.03 0.60 -2.86
N SER A 89 -4.22 -0.09 -3.67
CA SER A 89 -4.73 -0.77 -4.87
C SER A 89 -5.79 -1.82 -4.52
N TYR A 90 -5.66 -2.52 -3.38
CA TYR A 90 -6.71 -3.43 -2.91
C TYR A 90 -7.97 -2.65 -2.49
N ALA A 91 -7.83 -1.57 -1.74
CA ALA A 91 -8.98 -0.77 -1.30
C ALA A 91 -9.77 -0.16 -2.47
N GLU A 92 -9.07 0.30 -3.52
CA GLU A 92 -9.67 0.80 -4.76
C GLU A 92 -10.42 -0.29 -5.53
N ALA A 93 -9.89 -1.52 -5.52
CA ALA A 93 -10.53 -2.66 -6.17
C ALA A 93 -11.76 -3.19 -5.39
N TYR A 94 -11.79 -3.01 -4.07
CA TYR A 94 -12.82 -3.55 -3.18
C TYR A 94 -13.40 -2.51 -2.19
N PRO A 95 -13.92 -1.37 -2.66
CA PRO A 95 -14.32 -0.25 -1.79
C PRO A 95 -15.48 -0.60 -0.84
N GLU A 96 -16.44 -1.42 -1.30
CA GLU A 96 -17.58 -1.85 -0.48
C GLU A 96 -17.15 -2.77 0.68
N GLU A 97 -16.20 -3.68 0.43
CA GLU A 97 -15.62 -4.55 1.46
C GLU A 97 -14.97 -3.70 2.56
N ILE A 98 -14.13 -2.73 2.15
CA ILE A 98 -13.42 -1.86 3.09
C ILE A 98 -14.40 -1.00 3.88
N ALA A 99 -15.37 -0.37 3.23
CA ALA A 99 -16.38 0.45 3.91
C ALA A 99 -17.22 -0.36 4.90
N ALA A 100 -17.53 -1.62 4.57
CA ALA A 100 -18.23 -2.52 5.50
C ALA A 100 -17.39 -2.87 6.72
N CYS A 101 -16.08 -3.15 6.55
CA CYS A 101 -15.17 -3.41 7.66
C CYS A 101 -15.02 -2.19 8.58
N ILE A 102 -14.83 -1.00 8.02
CA ILE A 102 -14.75 0.27 8.78
C ILE A 102 -16.03 0.47 9.61
N ARG A 103 -17.21 0.34 8.98
CA ARG A 103 -18.49 0.49 9.68
C ARG A 103 -18.64 -0.53 10.81
N ALA A 104 -18.36 -1.80 10.54
CA ALA A 104 -18.46 -2.86 11.55
C ALA A 104 -17.52 -2.63 12.73
N ASN A 105 -16.30 -2.13 12.49
CA ASN A 105 -15.36 -1.77 13.55
C ASN A 105 -15.89 -0.60 14.40
N ASN A 106 -16.42 0.45 13.76
CA ASN A 106 -16.95 1.62 14.46
C ASN A 106 -18.24 1.35 15.24
N GLU A 107 -19.03 0.35 14.83
CA GLU A 107 -20.20 -0.11 15.59
C GLU A 107 -19.83 -0.98 16.81
N ALA A 108 -18.65 -1.60 16.80
CA ALA A 108 -18.17 -2.47 17.87
C ALA A 108 -17.35 -1.76 18.95
N ALA A 109 -16.92 -0.52 18.71
CA ALA A 109 -16.14 0.32 19.61
C ALA A 109 -17.03 1.11 20.61
#